data_AF-A0A6A7K429-F1
#
_entry.id   AF-A0A6A7K429-F1
#
_cell.length_a   1.000
_cell.length_b   1.000
_cell.length_c   1.000
_cell.angle_alpha   90.00
_cell.angle_beta   90.00
_cell.angle_gamma   90.00
#
_symmetry.space_group_name_H-M   'P 1'
#
loop_
_entity.id
_entity.type
_entity.pdbx_description
1 polymer ?
#
loop_
_entity_poly.entity_id
_entity_poly.type
_entity_poly.pdbx_seq_one_letter_code
_entity_poly.pdbx_strand_id
1 'polypeptide(L)'
;MKALSVRGDYVMQMINGTKKIEYRTWKTNYRGPILMCSTAKRVPNSAPGYALCVMDLYRIDWNDFDQCYYWYIKLKNLIDPIKVKGQLKLFNVDDDVIIPIKSSEFEKQVIPLIYRYKNKHV
;
A
#
# COMPACT_ATOMS: atom_id res chain seq x y z
N MET A 1 1.73 -6.49 12.56
CA MET A 1 0.65 -5.69 11.93
C MET A 1 -0.09 -6.47 10.85
N LYS A 2 -1.39 -6.17 10.64
CA LYS A 2 -2.11 -6.62 9.44
C LYS A 2 -1.56 -5.92 8.20
N ALA A 3 -1.45 -6.64 7.09
CA ALA A 3 -0.92 -6.14 5.83
C ALA A 3 -1.85 -6.47 4.66
N LEU A 4 -1.85 -5.61 3.65
CA LEU A 4 -2.64 -5.76 2.43
C LEU A 4 -1.77 -5.54 1.20
N SER A 5 -1.85 -6.48 0.26
CA SER A 5 -1.20 -6.34 -1.05
C SER A 5 -2.07 -5.50 -1.98
N VAL A 6 -1.52 -4.40 -2.49
CA VAL A 6 -2.18 -3.41 -3.35
C VAL A 6 -1.29 -3.13 -4.56
N ARG A 7 -1.87 -2.81 -5.73
CA ARG A 7 -1.07 -2.41 -6.92
C ARG A 7 -0.20 -1.19 -6.57
N GLY A 8 1.06 -1.19 -6.98
CA GLY A 8 2.04 -0.22 -6.47
C GLY A 8 1.70 1.25 -6.74
N ASP A 9 1.13 1.58 -7.90
CA ASP A 9 0.66 2.92 -8.22
C ASP A 9 -0.48 3.39 -7.31
N TYR A 10 -1.38 2.50 -6.91
CA TYR A 10 -2.41 2.83 -5.93
C TYR A 10 -1.84 3.08 -4.54
N VAL A 11 -0.77 2.37 -4.13
CA VAL A 11 -0.07 2.68 -2.87
C VAL A 11 0.50 4.09 -2.92
N MET A 12 1.12 4.49 -4.05
CA MET A 12 1.61 5.86 -4.24
C MET A 12 0.48 6.90 -4.21
N GLN A 13 -0.69 6.58 -4.78
CA GLN A 13 -1.89 7.43 -4.69
C GLN A 13 -2.48 7.51 -3.26
N MET A 14 -2.31 6.48 -2.44
CA MET A 14 -2.72 6.57 -1.03
C MET A 14 -1.76 7.49 -0.26
N ILE A 15 -0.46 7.38 -0.53
CA ILE A 15 0.59 8.20 0.09
C ILE A 15 0.43 9.68 -0.26
N ASN A 16 0.13 10.00 -1.52
CA ASN A 16 -0.10 11.39 -1.94
C ASN A 16 -1.51 11.92 -1.57
N GLY A 17 -2.37 11.06 -1.01
CA GLY A 17 -3.71 11.43 -0.55
C GLY A 17 -4.80 11.48 -1.63
N THR A 18 -4.52 11.13 -2.88
CA THR A 18 -5.53 11.10 -3.96
C THR A 18 -6.42 9.87 -3.91
N LYS A 19 -5.94 8.75 -3.35
CA LYS A 19 -6.73 7.53 -3.12
C LYS A 19 -7.06 7.36 -1.63
N LYS A 20 -8.33 7.54 -1.29
CA LYS A 20 -8.86 7.44 0.09
C LYS A 20 -9.73 6.20 0.33
N ILE A 21 -10.05 5.46 -0.74
CA ILE A 21 -10.89 4.27 -0.71
C ILE A 21 -10.18 3.16 -1.47
N GLU A 22 -10.04 2.00 -0.85
CA GLU A 22 -9.60 0.77 -1.48
C GLU A 22 -10.81 -0.14 -1.77
N TYR A 23 -10.88 -0.71 -2.97
CA TYR A 23 -12.03 -1.50 -3.40
C TYR A 23 -11.71 -2.98 -3.31
N ARG A 24 -12.57 -3.77 -2.67
CA ARG A 24 -12.38 -5.23 -2.53
C ARG A 24 -13.70 -5.97 -2.65
N THR A 25 -13.69 -7.13 -3.29
CA THR A 25 -14.85 -8.04 -3.36
C THR A 25 -15.09 -8.83 -2.06
N TRP A 26 -14.23 -8.65 -1.05
CA TRP A 26 -14.32 -9.31 0.25
C TRP A 26 -14.15 -8.29 1.39
N LYS A 27 -14.67 -8.64 2.56
CA LYS A 27 -14.59 -7.82 3.77
C LYS A 27 -13.77 -8.46 4.88
N THR A 28 -13.35 -7.62 5.80
CA THR A 28 -12.75 -8.00 7.10
C THR A 28 -13.47 -7.25 8.22
N ASN A 29 -13.52 -7.84 9.41
CA ASN A 29 -13.98 -7.15 10.61
C ASN A 29 -12.89 -6.26 11.24
N TYR A 30 -11.64 -6.36 10.76
CA TYR A 30 -10.52 -5.58 11.27
C TYR A 30 -10.68 -4.08 11.00
N ARG A 31 -10.41 -3.25 12.01
CA ARG A 31 -10.23 -1.79 11.91
C ARG A 31 -8.97 -1.39 12.64
N GLY A 32 -8.27 -0.39 12.10
CA GLY A 32 -7.00 0.09 12.64
C GLY A 32 -5.85 0.04 11.63
N PRO A 33 -4.60 0.09 12.13
CA PRO A 33 -3.39 0.14 11.30
C PRO A 33 -3.23 -1.05 10.35
N ILE A 34 -3.11 -0.75 9.07
CA ILE A 34 -2.87 -1.73 8.02
C ILE A 34 -1.66 -1.32 7.18
N LEU A 35 -0.71 -2.23 7.06
CA LEU A 35 0.49 -2.06 6.27
C LEU A 35 0.15 -2.22 4.78
N MET A 36 0.48 -1.22 3.96
CA MET A 36 0.22 -1.25 2.52
C MET A 36 1.46 -1.75 1.77
N CYS A 37 1.30 -2.92 1.15
CA CYS A 37 2.35 -3.63 0.43
C CYS A 37 2.12 -3.53 -1.08
N SER A 38 3.03 -2.89 -1.80
CA SER A 38 3.02 -2.89 -3.27
C SER A 38 3.19 -4.32 -3.78
N THR A 39 2.32 -4.75 -4.69
CA THR A 39 2.50 -6.03 -5.38
C THR A 39 3.83 -6.06 -6.14
N ALA A 40 4.33 -7.25 -6.46
CA ALA A 40 5.55 -7.41 -7.27
C ALA A 40 5.38 -6.98 -8.74
N LYS A 41 4.16 -6.57 -9.15
CA LYS A 41 3.90 -6.10 -10.51
C LYS A 41 4.68 -4.80 -10.74
N ARG A 42 5.53 -4.81 -11.77
CA ARG A 42 6.33 -3.66 -12.19
C ARG A 42 5.45 -2.61 -12.86
N VAL A 43 4.86 -1.73 -12.06
CA VAL A 43 4.11 -0.56 -12.52
C VAL A 43 5.05 0.65 -12.49
N PRO A 44 5.17 1.43 -13.58
CA PRO A 44 6.01 2.63 -13.60
C PRO A 44 5.68 3.58 -12.45
N ASN A 45 6.69 4.26 -11.92
CA ASN A 45 6.56 5.23 -10.83
C ASN A 45 6.02 4.64 -9.51
N SER A 46 6.25 3.35 -9.27
CA SER A 46 5.95 2.67 -8.00
C SER A 46 7.15 1.83 -7.54
N ALA A 47 7.16 1.38 -6.29
CA ALA A 47 8.19 0.49 -5.73
C ALA A 47 7.66 -0.96 -5.59
N PRO A 48 7.86 -1.84 -6.60
CA PRO A 48 7.23 -3.16 -6.62
C PRO A 48 7.82 -4.10 -5.55
N GLY A 49 6.96 -4.81 -4.82
CA GLY A 49 7.39 -5.77 -3.79
C GLY A 49 7.86 -5.14 -2.48
N TYR A 50 7.50 -3.88 -2.22
CA TYR A 50 7.81 -3.18 -0.98
C TYR A 50 6.55 -2.72 -0.25
N ALA A 51 6.57 -2.82 1.08
CA ALA A 51 5.66 -2.08 1.94
C ALA A 51 6.21 -0.67 2.18
N LEU A 52 5.35 0.34 2.11
CA LEU A 52 5.78 1.75 2.05
C LEU A 52 5.11 2.65 3.08
N CYS A 53 3.92 2.28 3.55
CA CYS A 53 3.18 3.09 4.51
C CYS A 53 2.23 2.24 5.35
N VAL A 54 1.88 2.80 6.49
CA VAL A 54 0.76 2.34 7.31
C VAL A 54 -0.41 3.27 7.03
N MET A 55 -1.54 2.67 6.64
CA MET A 55 -2.83 3.32 6.56
C MET A 55 -3.65 2.97 7.79
N ASP A 56 -4.61 3.79 8.16
CA ASP A 56 -5.64 3.46 9.13
C ASP A 56 -6.92 3.07 8.38
N LEU A 57 -7.36 1.82 8.54
CA LEU A 57 -8.62 1.30 8.00
C LEU A 57 -9.72 1.53 9.02
N TYR A 58 -10.52 2.59 8.84
CA TYR A 58 -11.47 3.03 9.85
C TYR A 58 -12.93 2.71 9.51
N ARG A 59 -13.25 2.46 8.24
CA ARG A 59 -14.62 2.12 7.81
C ARG A 59 -14.61 1.18 6.61
N ILE A 60 -15.58 0.27 6.55
CA ILE A 60 -15.84 -0.54 5.37
C ILE A 60 -17.34 -0.58 5.16
N ASP A 61 -17.78 -0.18 3.98
CA ASP A 61 -19.17 -0.24 3.57
C ASP A 61 -19.30 -1.08 2.31
N TRP A 62 -20.46 -1.73 2.13
CA TRP A 62 -20.83 -2.29 0.85
C TRP A 62 -21.34 -1.18 -0.08
N ASN A 63 -20.97 -1.25 -1.35
CA ASN A 63 -21.50 -0.38 -2.39
C ASN A 63 -22.28 -1.19 -3.42
N ASP A 64 -23.58 -0.89 -3.54
CA ASP A 64 -24.48 -1.62 -4.44
C ASP A 64 -24.23 -1.34 -5.93
N PHE A 65 -23.64 -0.20 -6.29
CA PHE A 65 -23.37 0.10 -7.69
C PHE A 65 -22.15 -0.66 -8.21
N ASP A 66 -21.02 -0.57 -7.50
CA ASP A 66 -19.78 -1.25 -7.86
C ASP A 66 -19.75 -2.73 -7.43
N GLN A 67 -20.77 -3.20 -6.71
CA GLN A 67 -20.88 -4.55 -6.18
C GLN A 67 -19.62 -4.99 -5.42
N CYS A 68 -19.08 -4.09 -4.60
CA CYS A 68 -17.87 -4.34 -3.81
C CYS A 68 -17.85 -3.56 -2.49
N TYR A 69 -16.90 -3.93 -1.63
CA TYR A 69 -16.65 -3.24 -0.37
C TYR A 69 -15.68 -2.08 -0.58
N TYR A 70 -16.08 -0.92 -0.07
CA TYR A 70 -15.29 0.30 0.00
C TYR A 70 -14.56 0.33 1.32
N TRP A 71 -13.24 0.17 1.30
CA TRP A 71 -12.37 0.24 2.46
C TRP A 71 -11.83 1.66 2.60
N TYR A 72 -12.40 2.43 3.52
CA TYR A 72 -11.99 3.80 3.77
C TYR A 72 -10.71 3.82 4.58
N ILE A 73 -9.71 4.51 4.03
CA ILE A 73 -8.35 4.53 4.55
C ILE A 73 -7.84 5.95 4.70
N LYS A 74 -6.94 6.16 5.66
CA LYS A 74 -6.23 7.42 5.86
C LYS A 74 -4.76 7.13 6.13
N LEU A 75 -3.85 7.90 5.51
CA LEU A 75 -2.42 7.78 5.78
C LEU A 75 -2.16 8.01 7.28
N LYS A 76 -1.50 7.05 7.92
CA LYS A 76 -1.09 7.12 9.33
C LYS A 76 0.39 7.42 9.45
N ASN A 77 1.24 6.61 8.81
CA ASN A 77 2.70 6.79 8.81
C ASN A 77 3.30 6.39 7.47
N LEU A 78 4.36 7.09 7.05
CA LEU A 78 5.35 6.56 6.11
C LEU A 78 6.29 5.65 6.89
N ILE A 79 6.84 4.64 6.23
CA ILE A 79 7.77 3.70 6.88
C ILE A 79 9.03 3.49 6.04
N ASP A 80 10.10 3.04 6.70
CA ASP A 80 11.28 2.51 6.01
C ASP A 80 10.85 1.35 5.11
N PRO A 81 11.15 1.36 3.79
CA PRO A 81 10.63 0.37 2.87
C PRO A 81 11.00 -1.07 3.24
N ILE A 82 9.98 -1.90 3.51
CA ILE A 82 10.17 -3.31 3.85
C ILE A 82 9.99 -4.15 2.59
N LYS A 83 10.98 -4.95 2.23
CA LYS A 83 10.82 -5.92 1.14
C LYS A 83 9.86 -7.01 1.58
N VAL A 84 8.77 -7.20 0.84
CA VAL A 84 7.68 -8.12 1.21
C VAL A 84 7.22 -8.94 0.01
N LYS A 85 6.93 -10.22 0.27
CA LYS A 85 6.20 -11.05 -0.68
C LYS A 85 4.71 -10.90 -0.40
N GLY A 86 4.00 -10.24 -1.30
CA GLY A 86 2.55 -10.07 -1.18
C GLY A 86 1.81 -11.41 -1.09
N GLN A 87 0.68 -11.42 -0.39
CA GLN A 87 -0.17 -12.59 -0.18
C GLN A 87 -1.64 -12.26 -0.50
N LEU A 88 -2.45 -13.29 -0.70
CA LEU A 88 -3.90 -13.14 -0.83
C LEU A 88 -4.51 -12.76 0.52
N LYS A 89 -5.60 -11.98 0.47
CA LYS A 89 -6.32 -11.47 1.64
C LYS A 89 -5.40 -10.68 2.59
N LEU A 90 -5.80 -10.53 3.86
CA LEU A 90 -4.93 -9.97 4.89
C LEU A 90 -3.90 -11.00 5.33
N PHE A 91 -2.67 -10.54 5.50
CA PHE A 91 -1.58 -11.31 6.09
C PHE A 91 -0.95 -10.51 7.23
N ASN A 92 0.02 -11.09 7.93
CA ASN A 92 0.74 -10.43 9.02
C ASN A 92 2.19 -10.15 8.59
N VAL A 93 2.71 -9.03 9.05
CA VAL A 93 4.14 -8.67 9.04
C VAL A 93 4.50 -8.31 10.49
N ASP A 94 5.68 -8.68 10.95
CA ASP A 94 6.10 -8.42 12.33
C ASP A 94 6.19 -6.91 12.59
N ASP A 95 5.84 -6.48 13.80
CA ASP A 95 5.74 -5.04 14.13
C ASP A 95 7.12 -4.40 14.37
N ASP A 96 8.11 -5.19 14.73
CA ASP A 96 9.49 -4.77 15.01
C ASP A 96 10.22 -4.24 13.78
N VAL A 97 9.85 -4.70 12.58
CA VAL A 97 10.41 -4.23 11.31
C VAL A 97 9.71 -2.99 10.76
N ILE A 98 8.61 -2.54 11.37
CA ILE A 98 7.82 -1.40 10.88
C ILE A 98 8.29 -0.12 11.55
N ILE A 99 9.24 0.57 10.90
CA ILE A 99 9.88 1.78 11.41
C ILE A 99 9.27 3.01 10.73
N PRO A 100 8.53 3.87 11.45
CA PRO A 100 8.03 5.13 10.89
C PRO A 100 9.16 6.09 10.53
N ILE A 101 9.03 6.78 9.39
CA ILE A 101 10.03 7.74 8.90
C ILE A 101 9.38 9.06 8.50
N LYS A 102 10.20 10.11 8.37
CA LYS A 102 9.77 11.42 7.87
C LYS A 102 9.66 11.42 6.34
N SER A 103 8.87 12.33 5.77
CA SER A 103 8.74 12.46 4.31
C SER A 103 10.08 12.71 3.60
N SER A 104 11.00 13.46 4.22
CA SER A 104 12.34 13.72 3.69
C SER A 104 13.23 12.46 3.60
N GLU A 105 12.98 11.47 4.46
CA GLU A 105 13.69 10.18 4.45
C GLU A 105 13.03 9.22 3.46
N PHE A 106 11.69 9.25 3.40
CA PHE A 106 10.90 8.45 2.48
C PHE A 106 11.33 8.65 1.03
N GLU A 107 11.49 9.90 0.58
CA GLU A 107 11.95 10.17 -0.78
C GLU A 107 13.32 9.55 -1.06
N LYS A 108 14.28 9.73 -0.13
CA LYS A 108 15.64 9.18 -0.27
C LYS A 108 15.66 7.66 -0.36
N GLN A 109 14.82 6.99 0.44
CA GLN A 109 14.76 5.53 0.51
C GLN A 109 13.92 4.91 -0.62
N VAL A 110 12.87 5.58 -1.07
CA VAL A 110 11.94 5.03 -2.08
C VAL A 110 12.37 5.35 -3.51
N ILE A 111 12.99 6.51 -3.77
CA ILE A 111 13.45 6.87 -5.13
C ILE A 111 14.29 5.76 -5.79
N PRO A 112 15.27 5.13 -5.11
CA PRO A 112 16.06 4.02 -5.67
C PRO A 112 15.23 2.77 -5.99
N LEU A 113 14.08 2.58 -5.34
CA LEU A 113 13.20 1.42 -5.49
C LEU A 113 12.16 1.62 -6.59
N ILE A 114 11.98 2.86 -7.07
CA ILE A 114 10.99 3.18 -8.09
C ILE A 114 11.34 2.47 -9.41
N TYR A 115 10.43 1.63 -9.87
CA TYR A 115 10.51 1.03 -11.18
C TYR A 115 10.26 2.09 -12.26
N ARG A 116 11.27 2.28 -13.11
CA ARG A 116 11.20 3.10 -14.33
C ARG A 116 11.19 2.16 -15.54
N TYR A 117 10.39 2.49 -16.56
CA TYR A 117 10.40 1.74 -17.81
C TYR A 117 11.82 1.78 -18.39
N LYS A 118 12.38 0.61 -18.72
CA LYS A 118 13.56 0.57 -19.59
C LYS A 118 13.03 0.80 -20.99
N ASN A 119 13.34 1.94 -21.61
CA ASN A 119 13.08 2.12 -23.03
C ASN A 119 13.69 0.93 -23.76
N LYS A 120 12.85 0.04 -24.29
CA LYS A 120 13.25 -0.84 -25.38
C LYS A 120 13.38 0.11 -26.56
N HIS A 121 14.58 0.61 -26.80
CA HIS A 121 14.89 1.27 -28.04
C HIS A 121 14.49 0.31 -29.17
N VAL A 122 13.54 0.76 -29.99
CA VAL A 122 13.38 0.34 -31.38
C VAL A 122 14.64 0.75 -32.13
#